data_AF-A0A958N5V9-F1
#
_entry.id   AF-A0A958N5V9-F1
#
_cell.length_a   1.000
_cell.length_b   1.000
_cell.length_c   1.000
_cell.angle_alpha   90.00
_cell.angle_beta   90.00
_cell.angle_gamma   90.00
#
_symmetry.space_group_name_H-M   'P 1'
#
loop_
_entity.id
_entity.type
_entity.pdbx_description
1 polymer ?
#
loop_
_entity_poly.entity_id
_entity_poly.type
_entity_poly.pdbx_seq_one_letter_code
_entity_poly.pdbx_strand_id
1 'polypeptide(L)'
;MSTKIYAMQVQLIKNLDHNEELVLDCETALFITHPTSYFDDSFSSLQGVLKISRWMKNQQQNLGSFLLVDQFRVQKLLQVSSDNYYLGSECFDFTVDSFVGEHSVTIANNKRILLAGGYVNQCLLKTTTNLVDNWSVTSSQNIRLIFIVDAIYTDLKEGDRVLTLQDVIESHPEHFDNYISTYIGFLRNQLAAEDLDKNLSFQIYLGKKLVKIQDKGERVIEMRFVNSRSLKASE
;
A
#
# COMPACT_ATOMS: atom_id res chain seq x y z
N MET A 1 -26.37 6.91 -21.73
CA MET A 1 -26.26 5.96 -20.60
C MET A 1 -25.77 6.73 -19.39
N SER A 2 -26.57 6.82 -18.33
CA SER A 2 -26.22 7.60 -17.13
C SER A 2 -25.18 6.84 -16.31
N THR A 3 -23.97 7.37 -16.22
CA THR A 3 -22.93 6.90 -15.30
C THR A 3 -23.47 7.05 -13.88
N LYS A 4 -23.84 5.94 -13.23
CA LYS A 4 -24.13 5.94 -11.80
C LYS A 4 -22.80 6.15 -11.08
N ILE A 5 -22.53 7.40 -10.71
CA ILE A 5 -21.47 7.75 -9.77
C ILE A 5 -21.92 7.20 -8.42
N TYR A 6 -21.37 6.06 -8.00
CA TYR A 6 -21.48 5.65 -6.61
C TYR A 6 -20.71 6.72 -5.81
N ALA A 7 -21.43 7.40 -4.93
CA ALA A 7 -20.87 8.43 -4.08
C ALA A 7 -19.85 7.77 -3.14
N MET A 8 -18.58 7.78 -3.52
CA MET A 8 -17.49 7.57 -2.59
C MET A 8 -17.54 8.75 -1.62
N GLN A 9 -18.03 8.51 -0.40
CA GLN A 9 -18.10 9.55 0.61
C GLN A 9 -16.73 9.67 1.27
N VAL A 10 -15.80 10.36 0.61
CA VAL A 10 -14.58 10.83 1.28
C VAL A 10 -14.99 11.96 2.20
N GLN A 11 -15.20 11.66 3.47
CA GLN A 11 -15.24 12.70 4.50
C GLN A 11 -13.80 13.05 4.85
N LEU A 12 -13.33 14.19 4.35
CA LEU A 12 -12.16 14.86 4.92
C LEU A 12 -12.59 15.45 6.26
N ILE A 13 -12.32 14.74 7.35
CA ILE A 13 -12.53 15.29 8.68
C ILE A 13 -11.36 16.24 8.96
N LYS A 14 -11.61 17.55 8.76
CA LYS A 14 -10.70 18.60 9.23
C LYS A 14 -10.84 18.74 10.74
N ASN A 15 -10.07 17.97 11.50
CA ASN A 15 -9.83 18.33 12.89
C ASN A 15 -8.79 19.45 12.94
N LEU A 16 -9.08 20.48 13.73
CA LEU A 16 -8.28 21.70 13.87
C LEU A 16 -6.93 21.49 14.57
N ASP A 17 -6.55 20.24 14.86
CA ASP A 17 -5.23 19.86 15.36
C ASP A 17 -4.78 18.58 14.64
N HIS A 18 -3.94 18.75 13.61
CA HIS A 18 -3.08 17.74 12.97
C HIS A 18 -3.63 16.31 12.85
N ASN A 19 -4.46 16.05 11.83
CA ASN A 19 -4.37 14.92 10.90
C ASN A 19 -5.63 14.90 10.02
N GLU A 20 -5.45 14.83 8.70
CA GLU A 20 -6.56 14.50 7.80
C GLU A 20 -6.88 13.02 7.97
N GLU A 21 -8.12 12.70 8.32
CA GLU A 21 -8.61 11.32 8.33
C GLU A 21 -9.33 11.04 7.01
N LEU A 22 -8.84 10.04 6.28
CA LEU A 22 -9.48 9.52 5.08
C LEU A 22 -10.33 8.31 5.47
N VAL A 23 -11.66 8.39 5.33
CA VAL A 23 -12.60 7.27 5.55
C VAL A 23 -13.06 6.71 4.21
N LEU A 24 -12.81 5.41 3.98
CA LEU A 24 -13.14 4.72 2.73
C LEU A 24 -14.30 3.74 2.88
N ASP A 25 -15.30 3.87 2.00
CA ASP A 25 -16.44 2.94 1.84
C ASP A 25 -16.47 2.36 0.42
N CYS A 26 -15.43 1.62 0.05
CA CYS A 26 -15.33 0.93 -1.24
C CYS A 26 -15.02 -0.56 -1.05
N GLU A 27 -15.25 -1.40 -2.07
CA GLU A 27 -14.87 -2.82 -1.95
C GLU A 27 -13.35 -3.00 -2.07
N THR A 28 -12.73 -2.15 -2.90
CA THR A 28 -11.32 -2.20 -3.23
C THR A 28 -10.71 -0.79 -3.17
N ALA A 29 -9.59 -0.65 -2.48
CA ALA A 29 -8.81 0.59 -2.44
C ALA A 29 -7.39 0.34 -2.98
N LEU A 30 -6.84 1.30 -3.71
CA LEU A 30 -5.44 1.30 -4.13
C LEU A 30 -4.69 2.43 -3.42
N PHE A 31 -3.63 2.06 -2.72
CA PHE A 31 -2.68 2.99 -2.13
C PHE A 31 -1.37 2.94 -2.89
N ILE A 32 -0.93 4.11 -3.35
CA ILE A 32 0.38 4.31 -3.94
C ILE A 32 1.20 5.14 -2.96
N THR A 33 2.04 4.47 -2.18
CA THR A 33 2.92 5.11 -1.22
C THR A 33 4.18 5.54 -1.93
N HIS A 34 4.52 6.83 -2.00
CA HIS A 34 5.83 7.28 -2.47
C HIS A 34 6.33 6.47 -3.69
N PRO A 35 5.67 6.58 -4.85
CA PRO A 35 5.94 5.73 -6.01
C PRO A 35 7.39 5.79 -6.47
N THR A 36 8.11 6.82 -6.08
CA THR A 36 9.56 7.01 -6.23
C THR A 36 10.05 7.79 -5.01
N SER A 37 11.31 7.62 -4.61
CA SER A 37 11.92 8.41 -3.55
C SER A 37 13.39 8.69 -3.86
N TYR A 38 14.05 9.50 -3.03
CA TYR A 38 15.51 9.64 -3.04
C TYR A 38 16.24 8.28 -3.01
N PHE A 39 15.62 7.25 -2.44
CA PHE A 39 16.17 5.90 -2.37
C PHE A 39 15.90 5.03 -3.60
N ASP A 40 15.11 5.51 -4.57
CA ASP A 40 14.85 4.87 -5.87
C ASP A 40 15.26 5.80 -7.02
N ASP A 41 16.55 6.16 -7.04
CA ASP A 41 17.20 6.97 -8.08
C ASP A 41 17.10 6.34 -9.48
N SER A 42 16.95 5.01 -9.54
CA SER A 42 16.75 4.26 -10.77
C SER A 42 15.29 4.19 -11.26
N PHE A 43 14.34 4.75 -10.50
CA PHE A 43 12.90 4.70 -10.81
C PHE A 43 12.39 3.26 -11.04
N SER A 44 12.95 2.29 -10.32
CA SER A 44 12.74 0.86 -10.51
C SER A 44 11.27 0.45 -10.42
N SER A 45 10.54 1.07 -9.50
CA SER A 45 9.12 0.80 -9.24
C SER A 45 8.15 1.55 -10.17
N LEU A 46 8.62 2.59 -10.87
CA LEU A 46 7.78 3.50 -11.65
C LEU A 46 6.98 2.78 -12.73
N GLN A 47 7.58 1.81 -13.43
CA GLN A 47 6.90 1.07 -14.49
C GLN A 47 5.76 0.21 -13.93
N GLY A 48 5.93 -0.38 -12.75
CA GLY A 48 4.85 -1.10 -12.05
C GLY A 48 3.72 -0.16 -11.69
N VAL A 49 4.03 0.99 -11.08
CA VAL A 49 3.06 2.02 -10.70
C VAL A 49 2.26 2.52 -11.92
N LEU A 50 2.93 2.82 -13.04
CA LEU A 50 2.27 3.26 -14.27
C LEU A 50 1.33 2.19 -14.85
N LYS A 51 1.70 0.90 -14.79
CA LYS A 51 0.82 -0.18 -15.26
C LYS A 51 -0.44 -0.28 -14.39
N ILE A 52 -0.30 -0.17 -13.07
CA ILE A 52 -1.44 -0.22 -12.14
C ILE A 52 -2.35 0.98 -12.38
N SER A 53 -1.79 2.18 -12.52
CA SER A 53 -2.57 3.40 -12.81
C SER A 53 -3.34 3.29 -14.13
N ARG A 54 -2.75 2.69 -15.18
CA ARG A 54 -3.47 2.41 -16.42
C ARG A 54 -4.54 1.34 -16.25
N TRP A 55 -4.24 0.27 -15.51
CA TRP A 55 -5.23 -0.78 -15.21
C TRP A 55 -6.43 -0.19 -14.48
N MET A 56 -6.17 0.63 -13.46
CA MET A 56 -7.13 1.41 -12.70
C MET A 56 -8.09 2.21 -13.57
N LYS A 57 -7.59 3.05 -14.48
CA LYS A 57 -8.42 3.87 -15.38
C LYS A 57 -9.37 3.04 -16.26
N ASN A 58 -9.03 1.78 -16.50
CA ASN A 58 -9.85 0.86 -17.29
C ASN A 58 -10.86 0.07 -16.46
N GLN A 59 -10.74 0.06 -15.12
CA GLN A 59 -11.73 -0.56 -14.24
C GLN A 59 -12.93 0.37 -14.10
N GLN A 60 -14.07 -0.01 -14.66
CA GLN A 60 -15.30 0.81 -14.67
C GLN A 60 -16.06 0.83 -13.32
N GLN A 61 -15.53 0.29 -12.21
CA GLN A 61 -16.28 0.12 -10.97
C GLN A 61 -15.47 0.34 -9.67
N ASN A 62 -16.10 1.02 -8.69
CA ASN A 62 -15.90 1.01 -7.23
C ASN A 62 -14.48 0.83 -6.68
N LEU A 63 -13.50 1.51 -7.27
CA LEU A 63 -12.14 1.55 -6.75
C LEU A 63 -11.78 2.99 -6.38
N GLY A 64 -11.36 3.20 -5.14
CA GLY A 64 -10.78 4.47 -4.70
C GLY A 64 -9.25 4.39 -4.77
N SER A 65 -8.61 5.33 -5.48
CA SER A 65 -7.15 5.39 -5.61
C SER A 65 -6.54 6.61 -4.91
N PHE A 66 -5.49 6.34 -4.14
CA PHE A 66 -4.86 7.30 -3.25
C PHE A 66 -3.36 7.35 -3.52
N LEU A 67 -2.87 8.52 -3.90
CA LEU A 67 -1.45 8.81 -3.95
C LEU A 67 -1.02 9.41 -2.61
N LEU A 68 -0.14 8.73 -1.89
CA LEU A 68 0.38 9.16 -0.60
C LEU A 68 1.76 9.80 -0.80
N VAL A 69 1.88 11.11 -0.54
CA VAL A 69 3.06 11.93 -0.86
C VAL A 69 3.63 12.62 0.38
N ASP A 70 4.95 12.54 0.61
CA ASP A 70 5.61 13.34 1.66
C ASP A 70 5.85 14.78 1.19
N GLN A 71 4.92 15.63 1.61
CA GLN A 71 4.84 17.05 1.27
C GLN A 71 6.07 17.82 1.77
N PHE A 72 6.66 17.42 2.91
CA PHE A 72 7.85 18.09 3.45
C PHE A 72 9.04 17.96 2.51
N ARG A 73 9.28 16.76 1.96
CA ARG A 73 10.35 16.55 0.98
C ARG A 73 10.07 17.28 -0.33
N VAL A 74 8.84 17.23 -0.81
CA VAL A 74 8.42 17.91 -2.04
C VAL A 74 8.67 19.41 -1.96
N GLN A 75 8.14 20.07 -0.92
CA GLN A 75 8.17 21.52 -0.79
C GLN A 75 9.55 22.04 -0.36
N LYS A 76 10.22 21.35 0.58
CA LYS A 76 11.46 21.84 1.17
C LYS A 76 12.71 21.46 0.37
N LEU A 77 12.74 20.27 -0.23
CA LEU A 77 13.94 19.78 -0.93
C LEU A 77 13.88 20.05 -2.42
N LEU A 78 12.73 19.88 -3.08
CA LEU A 78 12.64 20.00 -4.54
C LEU A 78 11.98 21.30 -5.03
N GLN A 79 11.36 22.10 -4.15
CA GLN A 79 10.67 23.36 -4.50
C GLN A 79 9.65 23.22 -5.64
N VAL A 80 9.04 22.06 -5.79
CA VAL A 80 7.97 21.78 -6.76
C VAL A 80 6.65 21.55 -6.01
N SER A 81 5.51 21.63 -6.69
CA SER A 81 4.21 21.24 -6.08
C SER A 81 4.06 19.70 -6.03
N SER A 82 3.33 19.19 -5.04
CA SER A 82 3.06 17.75 -4.86
C SER A 82 2.38 17.12 -6.07
N ASP A 83 1.48 17.86 -6.73
CA ASP A 83 0.81 17.46 -7.98
C ASP A 83 1.78 17.22 -9.15
N ASN A 84 2.95 17.87 -9.11
CA ASN A 84 3.99 17.76 -10.15
C ASN A 84 5.12 16.81 -9.75
N TYR A 85 5.09 16.27 -8.53
CA TYR A 85 6.26 15.63 -7.95
C TYR A 85 6.61 14.33 -8.67
N TYR A 86 5.65 13.45 -9.01
CA TYR A 86 6.05 12.15 -9.59
C TYR A 86 5.18 11.47 -10.63
N LEU A 87 3.91 11.81 -10.80
CA LEU A 87 3.04 11.25 -11.83
C LEU A 87 1.97 12.30 -12.07
N GLY A 88 1.67 12.66 -13.32
CA GLY A 88 0.62 13.63 -13.62
C GLY A 88 -0.64 13.29 -12.80
N SER A 89 -1.02 14.22 -11.92
CA SER A 89 -2.05 14.05 -10.87
C SER A 89 -3.38 13.49 -11.40
N GLU A 90 -3.62 13.63 -12.71
CA GLU A 90 -4.72 13.04 -13.48
C GLU A 90 -4.83 11.50 -13.42
N CYS A 91 -3.96 10.82 -12.68
CA CYS A 91 -3.87 9.37 -12.59
C CYS A 91 -4.54 8.76 -11.36
N PHE A 92 -4.92 9.57 -10.38
CA PHE A 92 -5.46 9.13 -9.09
C PHE A 92 -6.70 9.95 -8.71
N ASP A 93 -7.58 9.35 -7.91
CA ASP A 93 -8.79 10.03 -7.44
C ASP A 93 -8.44 11.09 -6.38
N PHE A 94 -7.44 10.80 -5.55
CA PHE A 94 -6.97 11.70 -4.49
C PHE A 94 -5.46 11.67 -4.31
N THR A 95 -4.90 12.83 -4.00
CA THR A 95 -3.56 12.98 -3.42
C THR A 95 -3.71 13.28 -1.94
N VAL A 96 -3.04 12.51 -1.10
CA VAL A 96 -2.97 12.71 0.35
C VAL A 96 -1.55 13.13 0.70
N ASP A 97 -1.42 14.38 1.14
CA ASP A 97 -0.16 14.94 1.60
C ASP A 97 0.14 14.46 3.03
N SER A 98 1.33 13.89 3.26
CA SER A 98 1.89 13.65 4.60
C SER A 98 2.97 14.63 4.96
N PHE A 99 3.09 14.88 6.26
CA PHE A 99 4.26 15.51 6.83
C PHE A 99 5.25 14.41 7.26
N VAL A 100 6.44 14.36 6.65
CA VAL A 100 7.52 13.41 7.00
C VAL A 100 7.12 11.93 6.80
N GLY A 101 6.21 11.64 5.88
CA GLY A 101 5.77 10.26 5.60
C GLY A 101 4.79 9.68 6.61
N GLU A 102 4.25 10.49 7.54
CA GLU A 102 3.17 10.08 8.43
C GLU A 102 1.81 10.26 7.76
N HIS A 103 1.10 9.15 7.52
CA HIS A 103 -0.25 9.15 6.98
C HIS A 103 -1.22 8.55 8.01
N SER A 104 -2.36 9.20 8.29
CA SER A 104 -3.48 8.54 8.97
C SER A 104 -4.53 8.17 7.93
N VAL A 105 -4.75 6.88 7.69
CA VAL A 105 -5.76 6.40 6.75
C VAL A 105 -6.64 5.39 7.46
N THR A 106 -7.94 5.69 7.55
CA THR A 106 -8.93 4.83 8.18
C THR A 106 -9.77 4.11 7.12
N ILE A 107 -9.82 2.80 7.20
CA ILE A 107 -10.60 1.98 6.27
C ILE A 107 -11.80 1.42 7.03
N ALA A 108 -13.00 1.93 6.74
CA ALA A 108 -14.21 1.51 7.45
C ALA A 108 -14.74 0.16 6.96
N ASN A 109 -14.61 -0.18 5.66
CA ASN A 109 -15.27 -1.38 5.08
C ASN A 109 -14.55 -2.08 3.90
N ASN A 110 -13.26 -1.82 3.63
CA ASN A 110 -12.63 -2.39 2.42
C ASN A 110 -12.22 -3.85 2.62
N LYS A 111 -12.62 -4.71 1.67
CA LYS A 111 -12.25 -6.14 1.66
C LYS A 111 -10.91 -6.39 0.98
N ARG A 112 -10.48 -5.48 0.10
CA ARG A 112 -9.26 -5.63 -0.71
C ARG A 112 -8.49 -4.32 -0.75
N ILE A 113 -7.24 -4.35 -0.32
CA ILE A 113 -6.35 -3.20 -0.32
C ILE A 113 -5.17 -3.53 -1.21
N LEU A 114 -5.03 -2.81 -2.32
CA LEU A 114 -3.86 -2.88 -3.18
C LEU A 114 -2.83 -1.86 -2.68
N LEU A 115 -1.59 -2.31 -2.56
CA LEU A 115 -0.47 -1.55 -2.05
C LEU A 115 0.63 -1.54 -3.12
N ALA A 116 1.04 -0.35 -3.52
CA ALA A 116 2.06 -0.12 -4.53
C ALA A 116 2.93 1.08 -4.15
N GLY A 117 4.07 1.21 -4.83
CA GLY A 117 5.08 2.21 -4.55
C GLY A 117 5.87 1.89 -3.28
N GLY A 118 6.79 2.79 -2.97
CA GLY A 118 7.34 2.94 -1.64
C GLY A 118 8.45 1.96 -1.33
N TYR A 119 9.27 2.38 -0.36
CA TYR A 119 10.30 1.54 0.18
C TYR A 119 9.68 0.53 1.14
N VAL A 120 9.90 -0.76 0.85
CA VAL A 120 9.30 -1.90 1.59
C VAL A 120 9.44 -1.78 3.11
N ASN A 121 10.59 -1.33 3.62
CA ASN A 121 10.89 -1.25 5.05
C ASN A 121 10.61 0.12 5.71
N GLN A 122 10.09 1.09 4.96
CA GLN A 122 9.81 2.43 5.49
C GLN A 122 8.36 2.84 5.20
N CYS A 123 8.14 3.67 4.20
CA CYS A 123 6.82 4.27 3.94
C CYS A 123 5.74 3.22 3.64
N LEU A 124 6.09 2.12 2.96
CA LEU A 124 5.15 1.04 2.70
C LEU A 124 4.80 0.28 3.98
N LEU A 125 5.80 -0.08 4.79
CA LEU A 125 5.59 -0.72 6.10
C LEU A 125 4.70 0.13 6.99
N LYS A 126 5.03 1.43 7.14
CA LYS A 126 4.28 2.37 7.96
C LYS A 126 2.83 2.51 7.50
N THR A 127 2.61 2.64 6.19
CA THR A 127 1.26 2.71 5.62
C THR A 127 0.47 1.45 5.96
N THR A 128 1.04 0.27 5.71
CA THR A 128 0.34 -0.98 6.01
C THR A 128 0.07 -1.16 7.49
N THR A 129 1.02 -0.78 8.36
CA THR A 129 0.80 -0.78 9.81
C THR A 129 -0.40 0.06 10.16
N ASN A 130 -0.46 1.30 9.71
CA ASN A 130 -1.58 2.19 10.03
C ASN A 130 -2.91 1.63 9.48
N LEU A 131 -2.91 0.98 8.32
CA LEU A 131 -4.10 0.32 7.76
C LEU A 131 -4.56 -0.87 8.61
N VAL A 132 -3.62 -1.72 9.04
CA VAL A 132 -3.91 -2.90 9.86
C VAL A 132 -4.36 -2.49 11.26
N ASP A 133 -3.72 -1.47 11.83
CA ASP A 133 -4.06 -0.91 13.14
C ASP A 133 -5.52 -0.42 13.15
N ASN A 134 -5.88 0.47 12.21
CA ASN A 134 -7.25 0.95 12.06
C ASN A 134 -8.25 -0.19 11.79
N TRP A 135 -7.93 -1.13 10.90
CA TRP A 135 -8.77 -2.31 10.66
C TRP A 135 -8.95 -3.17 11.92
N SER A 136 -7.89 -3.30 12.73
CA SER A 136 -7.90 -4.17 13.90
C SER A 136 -8.88 -3.70 14.97
N VAL A 137 -9.02 -2.36 15.10
CA VAL A 137 -9.93 -1.67 16.02
C VAL A 137 -11.36 -1.60 15.48
N THR A 138 -11.52 -1.38 14.17
CA THR A 138 -12.84 -1.04 13.57
C THR A 138 -13.60 -2.23 12.99
N SER A 139 -12.93 -3.35 12.75
CA SER A 139 -13.54 -4.51 12.07
C SER A 139 -13.25 -5.82 12.79
N SER A 140 -14.21 -6.75 12.75
CA SER A 140 -14.03 -8.14 13.16
C SER A 140 -13.79 -9.09 11.98
N GLN A 141 -13.85 -8.58 10.75
CA GLN A 141 -13.72 -9.38 9.52
C GLN A 141 -12.26 -9.55 9.12
N ASN A 142 -11.96 -10.52 8.25
CA ASN A 142 -10.65 -10.69 7.64
C ASN A 142 -10.30 -9.51 6.70
N ILE A 143 -9.01 -9.25 6.54
CA ILE A 143 -8.49 -8.24 5.61
C ILE A 143 -7.57 -8.88 4.58
N ARG A 144 -7.61 -8.38 3.34
CA ARG A 144 -6.72 -8.80 2.26
C ARG A 144 -5.87 -7.63 1.79
N LEU A 145 -4.56 -7.75 2.01
CA LEU A 145 -3.53 -6.83 1.57
C LEU A 145 -2.85 -7.42 0.32
N ILE A 146 -2.84 -6.69 -0.78
CA ILE A 146 -2.31 -7.11 -2.07
C ILE A 146 -1.14 -6.20 -2.45
N PHE A 147 0.07 -6.70 -2.29
CA PHE A 147 1.31 -6.02 -2.62
C PHE A 147 1.64 -6.20 -4.10
N ILE A 148 1.77 -5.10 -4.84
CA ILE A 148 2.12 -5.14 -6.26
C ILE A 148 3.65 -5.09 -6.42
N VAL A 149 4.27 -6.26 -6.52
CA VAL A 149 5.69 -6.44 -6.23
C VAL A 149 6.63 -5.81 -7.26
N ASP A 150 6.20 -5.63 -8.51
CA ASP A 150 6.96 -4.89 -9.54
C ASP A 150 6.74 -3.38 -9.47
N ALA A 151 5.94 -2.92 -8.50
CA ALA A 151 5.71 -1.52 -8.19
C ALA A 151 6.23 -1.13 -6.79
N ILE A 152 6.94 -2.02 -6.09
CA ILE A 152 7.52 -1.77 -4.76
C ILE A 152 9.03 -1.89 -4.89
N TYR A 153 9.79 -0.96 -4.30
CA TYR A 153 11.25 -0.99 -4.33
C TYR A 153 11.85 -1.30 -2.95
N THR A 154 13.10 -1.75 -2.97
CA THR A 154 13.83 -2.27 -1.80
C THR A 154 15.11 -1.49 -1.54
N ASP A 155 15.87 -1.87 -0.51
CA ASP A 155 17.23 -1.39 -0.24
C ASP A 155 18.31 -2.15 -0.99
N LEU A 156 17.96 -3.26 -1.66
CA LEU A 156 18.91 -4.03 -2.44
C LEU A 156 19.19 -3.33 -3.78
N LYS A 157 20.44 -3.40 -4.21
CA LYS A 157 20.91 -2.85 -5.48
C LYS A 157 21.71 -3.89 -6.25
N GLU A 158 21.60 -3.84 -7.58
CA GLU A 158 22.47 -4.52 -8.53
C GLU A 158 23.17 -3.47 -9.39
N GLY A 159 24.44 -3.20 -9.07
CA GLY A 159 25.13 -2.02 -9.59
C GLY A 159 24.43 -0.74 -9.13
N ASP A 160 24.08 0.13 -10.08
CA ASP A 160 23.38 1.39 -9.81
C ASP A 160 21.85 1.24 -9.76
N ARG A 161 21.32 0.06 -10.08
CA ARG A 161 19.88 -0.19 -10.15
C ARG A 161 19.35 -0.64 -8.80
N VAL A 162 18.30 0.01 -8.31
CA VAL A 162 17.52 -0.43 -7.15
C VAL A 162 16.62 -1.58 -7.55
N LEU A 163 16.54 -2.61 -6.71
CA LEU A 163 15.72 -3.79 -6.96
C LEU A 163 14.27 -3.56 -6.53
N THR A 164 13.33 -3.97 -7.38
CA THR A 164 11.93 -4.12 -7.01
C THR A 164 11.74 -5.36 -6.13
N LEU A 165 10.63 -5.44 -5.40
CA LEU A 165 10.31 -6.64 -4.64
C LEU A 165 10.12 -7.86 -5.54
N GLN A 166 9.70 -7.67 -6.80
CA GLN A 166 9.69 -8.72 -7.82
C GLN A 166 11.10 -9.25 -8.10
N ASP A 167 12.07 -8.36 -8.32
CA ASP A 167 13.48 -8.75 -8.56
C ASP A 167 14.01 -9.57 -7.38
N VAL A 168 13.69 -9.16 -6.15
CA VAL A 168 14.08 -9.89 -4.93
C VAL A 168 13.44 -11.27 -4.88
N ILE A 169 12.13 -11.39 -5.16
CA ILE A 169 11.44 -12.70 -5.17
C ILE A 169 12.07 -13.65 -6.19
N GLU A 170 12.49 -13.13 -7.35
CA GLU A 170 13.04 -13.95 -8.45
C GLU A 170 14.52 -14.31 -8.24
N SER A 171 15.32 -13.38 -7.72
CA SER A 171 16.79 -13.48 -7.76
C SER A 171 17.44 -13.59 -6.38
N HIS A 172 16.75 -13.17 -5.31
CA HIS A 172 17.27 -13.09 -3.94
C HIS A 172 16.20 -13.55 -2.90
N PRO A 173 15.62 -14.76 -3.05
CA PRO A 173 14.44 -15.19 -2.29
C PRO A 173 14.65 -15.24 -0.77
N GLU A 174 15.88 -15.42 -0.29
CA GLU A 174 16.25 -15.34 1.12
C GLU A 174 16.00 -13.95 1.73
N HIS A 175 16.14 -12.89 0.93
CA HIS A 175 15.81 -11.54 1.36
C HIS A 175 14.30 -11.33 1.42
N PHE A 176 13.52 -11.99 0.54
CA PHE A 176 12.07 -11.94 0.62
C PHE A 176 11.55 -12.48 1.96
N ASP A 177 12.04 -13.63 2.41
CA ASP A 177 11.64 -14.20 3.71
C ASP A 177 11.99 -13.27 4.88
N ASN A 178 13.11 -12.57 4.80
CA ASN A 178 13.52 -11.56 5.78
C ASN A 178 12.59 -10.34 5.78
N TYR A 179 12.19 -9.84 4.61
CA TYR A 179 11.20 -8.76 4.51
C TYR A 179 9.87 -9.17 5.13
N ILE A 180 9.34 -10.35 4.78
CA ILE A 180 8.06 -10.84 5.33
C ILE A 180 8.13 -11.00 6.85
N SER A 181 9.22 -11.58 7.35
CA SER A 181 9.39 -11.80 8.79
C SER A 181 9.50 -10.49 9.56
N THR A 182 10.23 -9.51 9.01
CA THR A 182 10.30 -8.14 9.54
C THR A 182 8.92 -7.48 9.53
N TYR A 183 8.18 -7.61 8.43
CA TYR A 183 6.84 -7.05 8.27
C TYR A 183 5.87 -7.56 9.33
N ILE A 184 5.80 -8.88 9.49
CA ILE A 184 4.93 -9.53 10.46
C ILE A 184 5.36 -9.16 11.87
N GLY A 185 6.66 -9.22 12.18
CA GLY A 185 7.17 -8.83 13.50
C GLY A 185 6.79 -7.41 13.88
N PHE A 186 6.89 -6.46 12.94
CA PHE A 186 6.50 -5.08 13.17
C PHE A 186 4.99 -4.92 13.38
N LEU A 187 4.16 -5.54 12.54
CA LEU A 187 2.71 -5.52 12.70
C LEU A 187 2.29 -6.09 14.06
N ARG A 188 2.87 -7.22 14.47
CA ARG A 188 2.58 -7.81 15.77
C ARG A 188 2.99 -6.91 16.93
N ASN A 189 4.19 -6.34 16.89
CA ASN A 189 4.66 -5.49 17.97
C ASN A 189 3.73 -4.28 18.19
N GLN A 190 3.17 -3.74 17.10
CA GLN A 190 2.18 -2.67 17.18
C GLN A 190 0.86 -3.16 17.76
N LEU A 191 0.31 -4.25 17.22
CA LEU A 191 -0.99 -4.79 17.66
C LEU A 191 -0.95 -5.39 19.08
N ALA A 192 0.21 -5.87 19.52
CA ALA A 192 0.42 -6.39 20.87
C ALA A 192 0.38 -5.28 21.93
N ALA A 193 0.77 -4.05 21.58
CA ALA A 193 0.63 -2.90 22.46
C ALA A 193 -0.85 -2.61 22.80
N GLU A 194 -1.76 -3.06 21.95
CA GLU A 194 -3.21 -2.85 22.07
C GLU A 194 -3.99 -4.12 22.47
N ASP A 195 -3.29 -5.22 22.78
CA ASP A 195 -3.86 -6.55 23.05
C ASP A 195 -4.68 -7.16 21.89
N LEU A 196 -4.44 -6.69 20.65
CA LEU A 196 -5.15 -7.11 19.44
C LEU A 196 -4.48 -8.29 18.72
N ASP A 197 -3.24 -8.64 19.07
CA ASP A 197 -2.43 -9.67 18.38
C ASP A 197 -2.90 -11.12 18.64
N LYS A 198 -3.48 -11.39 19.81
CA LYS A 198 -3.73 -12.77 20.29
C LYS A 198 -4.69 -13.60 19.42
N ASN A 199 -5.49 -12.95 18.58
CA ASN A 199 -6.50 -13.60 17.73
C ASN A 199 -6.18 -13.51 16.22
N LEU A 200 -4.95 -13.13 15.85
CA LEU A 200 -4.57 -12.95 14.46
C LEU A 200 -3.89 -14.19 13.86
N SER A 201 -4.12 -14.41 12.57
CA SER A 201 -3.38 -15.34 11.73
C SER A 201 -2.92 -14.62 10.47
N PHE A 202 -1.70 -14.91 10.03
CA PHE A 202 -1.13 -14.37 8.80
C PHE A 202 -1.07 -15.46 7.74
N GLN A 203 -1.67 -15.19 6.58
CA GLN A 203 -1.61 -16.09 5.42
C GLN A 203 -0.89 -15.39 4.28
N ILE A 204 0.27 -15.91 3.89
CA ILE A 204 1.13 -15.29 2.88
C ILE A 204 1.06 -16.07 1.56
N TYR A 205 0.74 -15.35 0.49
CA TYR A 205 0.60 -15.89 -0.85
C TYR A 205 1.60 -15.25 -1.83
N LEU A 206 2.27 -16.07 -2.63
CA LEU A 206 2.96 -15.64 -3.85
C LEU A 206 2.06 -15.97 -5.05
N GLY A 207 1.49 -14.95 -5.67
CA GLY A 207 0.43 -15.12 -6.67
C GLY A 207 -0.80 -15.82 -6.06
N LYS A 208 -1.15 -17.00 -6.60
CA LYS A 208 -2.25 -17.83 -6.09
C LYS A 208 -1.80 -18.89 -5.07
N LYS A 209 -0.49 -19.08 -4.87
CA LYS A 209 0.06 -20.15 -4.03
C LYS A 209 0.23 -19.66 -2.59
N LEU A 210 -0.40 -20.35 -1.63
CA LEU A 210 -0.13 -20.16 -0.21
C LEU A 210 1.28 -20.70 0.09
N VAL A 211 2.16 -19.85 0.60
CA VAL A 211 3.56 -20.21 0.88
C VAL A 211 3.87 -20.28 2.36
N LYS A 212 3.11 -19.57 3.21
CA LYS A 212 3.33 -19.56 4.66
C LYS A 212 2.03 -19.26 5.39
N ILE A 213 1.78 -20.00 6.47
CA ILE A 213 0.77 -19.71 7.48
C ILE A 213 1.51 -19.44 8.78
N GLN A 214 1.19 -18.35 9.44
CA GLN A 214 1.67 -18.06 10.78
C GLN A 214 0.46 -17.96 11.72
N ASP A 215 0.54 -18.69 12.84
CA ASP A 215 -0.47 -18.80 13.90
C ASP A 215 -1.81 -19.42 13.48
N LYS A 216 -2.73 -19.50 14.44
CA LYS A 216 -4.09 -20.06 14.30
C LYS A 216 -5.15 -19.20 15.00
N GLY A 217 -5.02 -17.88 14.89
CA GLY A 217 -6.07 -16.95 15.32
C GLY A 217 -7.33 -17.05 14.43
N GLU A 218 -8.46 -16.55 14.93
CA GLU A 218 -9.74 -16.55 14.21
C GLU A 218 -9.79 -15.50 13.10
N ARG A 219 -9.11 -14.37 13.29
CA ARG A 219 -9.04 -13.27 12.33
C ARG A 219 -7.82 -13.42 11.45
N VAL A 220 -8.02 -13.30 10.13
CA VAL A 220 -6.96 -13.51 9.15
C VAL A 220 -6.56 -12.21 8.45
N ILE A 221 -5.25 -11.97 8.42
CA ILE A 221 -4.59 -11.02 7.52
C ILE A 221 -4.04 -11.82 6.34
N GLU A 222 -4.72 -11.75 5.19
CA GLU A 222 -4.21 -12.32 3.93
C GLU A 222 -3.24 -11.32 3.28
N MET A 223 -1.96 -11.70 3.17
CA MET A 223 -0.95 -10.93 2.45
C MET A 223 -0.65 -11.61 1.11
N ARG A 224 -0.96 -10.94 0.00
CA ARG A 224 -0.74 -11.47 -1.36
C ARG A 224 0.28 -10.64 -2.09
N PHE A 225 1.29 -11.30 -2.64
CA PHE A 225 2.36 -10.68 -3.41
C PHE A 225 2.16 -11.04 -4.88
N VAL A 226 1.81 -10.04 -5.69
CA VAL A 226 1.38 -10.25 -7.07
C VAL A 226 2.08 -9.28 -8.01
N ASN A 227 2.39 -9.74 -9.22
CA ASN A 227 2.93 -8.86 -10.26
C ASN A 227 1.80 -8.03 -10.88
N SER A 228 2.03 -6.78 -11.25
CA SER A 228 1.03 -5.92 -11.90
C SER A 228 0.40 -6.55 -13.15
N ARG A 229 1.14 -7.39 -13.87
CA ARG A 229 0.62 -8.13 -15.05
C ARG A 229 -0.48 -9.12 -14.68
N SER A 230 -0.48 -9.64 -13.46
CA SER A 230 -1.47 -10.61 -12.98
C SER A 230 -2.81 -9.97 -12.59
N LEU A 231 -2.86 -8.65 -12.40
CA LEU A 231 -4.10 -7.91 -12.14
C LEU A 231 -5.12 -8.00 -13.29
N LYS A 232 -4.65 -8.30 -14.51
CA LYS A 232 -5.52 -8.56 -15.67
C LYS A 232 -6.03 -10.00 -15.75
N ALA A 233 -5.41 -10.94 -15.04
CA ALA A 233 -5.67 -12.38 -15.12
C ALA A 233 -6.39 -12.92 -13.88
N SER A 234 -6.67 -12.06 -12.90
CA SER A 234 -7.51 -12.35 -11.74
C SER A 234 -8.92 -11.78 -11.96
N GLU A 235 -9.56 -12.25 -13.01
CA GLU A 235 -11.03 -12.32 -13.11
C GLU A 235 -11.46 -13.73 -12.68
#